data_AF-A0A7W1TYW0-F1
#
_entry.id   AF-A0A7W1TYW0-F1
#
_cell.length_a   1.000
_cell.length_b   1.000
_cell.length_c   1.000
_cell.angle_alpha   90.00
_cell.angle_beta   90.00
_cell.angle_gamma   90.00
#
_symmetry.space_group_name_H-M   'P 1'
#
loop_
_entity.id
_entity.type
_entity.pdbx_description
1 polymer ?
#
loop_
_entity_poly.entity_id
_entity_poly.type
_entity_poly.pdbx_seq_one_letter_code
_entity_poly.pdbx_strand_id
1 'polypeptide(L)'
;MKFKYTISILLCLSSAYLQGTNYVIQDLGTLNTEASHAISINNQNVVIGYFQQDENIEKFIWDQKNSGLTFLPIIDSRRMNSCNPKLNNNNQVADIFLHADLGWFIDTFTQRISIYDKGDIQEIDFPKTWKDYGRLSIVAFNENQQMLVTCDKGIAVWQNGTFTEIDSSALIKAYGMNNQGLIIGTKQTVKDGNEIKMVGIYNFMDDSFIEITKDTGFYNLHINDRNEVIFFKLLPLKGFFWNPTNGFVELANFLPMAFNNCGQIVGMKVTNSENPSDIEERMVPVMWSKGEFAPISILNDDQSLWNKSVPKFYGLNDNGYIVYDSKTPEGKSHAFLLVPQ
;
A
#
# COMPACT_ATOMS: atom_id res chain seq x y z
N MET A 1 -36.39 48.46 18.64
CA MET A 1 -35.17 47.63 18.70
C MET A 1 -35.17 46.73 17.46
N LYS A 2 -34.32 46.99 16.47
CA LYS A 2 -34.35 46.33 15.15
C LYS A 2 -33.50 45.06 15.19
N PHE A 3 -34.11 43.88 15.05
CA PHE A 3 -33.38 42.64 14.75
C PHE A 3 -33.22 42.51 13.24
N LYS A 4 -31.97 42.53 12.77
CA LYS A 4 -31.59 42.22 11.39
C LYS A 4 -31.67 40.71 11.21
N TYR A 5 -32.51 40.24 10.29
CA TYR A 5 -32.43 38.87 9.78
C TYR A 5 -31.23 38.79 8.84
N THR A 6 -30.21 38.05 9.26
CA THR A 6 -29.10 37.70 8.38
C THR A 6 -29.57 36.59 7.43
N ILE A 7 -29.48 36.87 6.14
CA ILE A 7 -29.78 35.97 5.04
C ILE A 7 -28.86 34.75 5.14
N SER A 8 -29.44 33.56 5.34
CA SER A 8 -28.75 32.28 5.12
C SER A 8 -28.56 32.10 3.62
N ILE A 9 -27.36 32.38 3.12
CA ILE A 9 -26.96 32.00 1.77
C ILE A 9 -26.78 30.47 1.78
N LEU A 10 -27.74 29.78 1.18
CA LEU A 10 -27.60 28.38 0.78
C LEU A 10 -26.51 28.35 -0.31
N LEU A 11 -25.28 27.98 0.06
CA LEU A 11 -24.25 27.62 -0.90
C LEU A 11 -24.71 26.33 -1.60
N CYS A 12 -25.36 26.47 -2.75
CA CYS A 12 -25.35 25.44 -3.78
C CYS A 12 -23.87 25.20 -4.13
N LEU A 13 -23.24 24.24 -3.45
CA LEU A 13 -22.05 23.60 -3.97
C LEU A 13 -22.49 22.97 -5.29
N SER A 14 -22.15 23.64 -6.39
CA SER A 14 -22.13 22.99 -7.69
C SER A 14 -21.36 21.69 -7.50
N SER A 15 -22.04 20.55 -7.66
CA SER A 15 -21.38 19.29 -7.99
C SER A 15 -20.55 19.60 -9.22
N ALA A 16 -19.27 19.92 -9.01
CA ALA A 16 -18.29 19.91 -10.06
C ALA A 16 -18.27 18.46 -10.50
N TYR A 17 -19.00 18.16 -11.57
CA TYR A 17 -19.01 16.85 -12.21
C TYR A 17 -17.55 16.42 -12.26
N LEU A 18 -17.20 15.37 -11.51
CA LEU A 18 -15.94 14.70 -11.69
C LEU A 18 -16.01 14.08 -13.10
N GLN A 19 -15.61 14.85 -14.12
CA GLN A 19 -15.31 14.27 -15.41
C GLN A 19 -14.25 13.20 -15.17
N GLY A 20 -14.39 12.04 -15.81
CA GLY A 20 -13.43 10.95 -15.70
C GLY A 20 -12.01 11.48 -15.84
N THR A 21 -11.13 11.10 -14.92
CA THR A 21 -9.73 11.50 -15.01
C THR A 21 -9.14 10.74 -16.18
N ASN A 22 -8.60 11.50 -17.14
CA ASN A 22 -7.94 10.94 -18.29
C ASN A 22 -6.50 10.59 -17.93
N TYR A 23 -6.07 9.41 -18.38
CA TYR A 23 -4.73 8.90 -18.17
C TYR A 23 -4.08 8.51 -19.48
N VAL A 24 -2.75 8.58 -19.49
CA VAL A 24 -1.90 7.92 -20.48
C VAL A 24 -1.15 6.79 -19.79
N ILE A 25 -1.08 5.62 -20.44
CA ILE A 25 -0.30 4.49 -19.96
C ILE A 25 1.17 4.71 -20.33
N GLN A 26 2.04 4.60 -19.33
CA GLN A 26 3.48 4.44 -19.50
C GLN A 26 3.85 3.01 -19.11
N ASP A 27 4.30 2.22 -20.09
CA ASP A 27 4.92 0.92 -19.84
C ASP A 27 6.32 1.12 -19.25
N LEU A 28 6.60 0.47 -18.12
CA LEU A 28 7.92 0.49 -17.48
C LEU A 28 8.83 -0.64 -18.01
N GLY A 29 8.29 -1.54 -18.83
CA GLY A 29 8.96 -2.64 -19.51
C GLY A 29 9.23 -3.85 -18.60
N THR A 30 9.71 -4.94 -19.21
CA THR A 30 10.20 -6.13 -18.48
C THR A 30 11.71 -6.17 -18.31
N LEU A 31 12.44 -5.16 -18.78
CA LEU A 31 13.90 -5.16 -18.66
C LEU A 31 14.53 -6.40 -19.32
N ASN A 32 13.91 -6.85 -20.43
CA ASN A 32 14.21 -8.07 -21.18
C ASN A 32 13.82 -9.41 -20.50
N THR A 33 12.92 -9.39 -19.51
CA THR A 33 12.39 -10.63 -18.88
C THR A 33 10.95 -10.95 -19.26
N GLU A 34 10.37 -11.97 -18.62
CA GLU A 34 8.98 -12.40 -18.80
C GLU A 34 7.99 -11.65 -17.89
N ALA A 35 8.46 -11.13 -16.75
CA ALA A 35 7.60 -10.49 -15.75
C ALA A 35 8.30 -9.35 -15.00
N SER A 36 7.67 -8.19 -14.95
CA SER A 36 7.95 -7.09 -14.01
C SER A 36 6.69 -6.66 -13.26
N HIS A 37 6.87 -6.20 -12.02
CA HIS A 37 5.79 -5.79 -11.13
C HIS A 37 6.19 -4.51 -10.40
N ALA A 38 5.30 -3.52 -10.41
CA ALA A 38 5.41 -2.36 -9.53
C ALA A 38 4.87 -2.73 -8.13
N ILE A 39 5.50 -2.19 -7.09
CA ILE A 39 5.10 -2.42 -5.69
C ILE A 39 4.55 -1.14 -5.06
N SER A 40 5.17 0.01 -5.32
CA SER A 40 4.71 1.29 -4.78
C SER A 40 5.24 2.47 -5.59
N ILE A 41 4.62 3.63 -5.37
CA ILE A 41 4.99 4.91 -5.95
C ILE A 41 4.98 5.97 -4.85
N ASN A 42 5.90 6.93 -4.92
CA ASN A 42 5.95 8.05 -4.01
C ASN A 42 5.49 9.37 -4.67
N ASN A 43 5.40 10.45 -3.89
CA ASN A 43 4.97 11.77 -4.35
C ASN A 43 5.99 12.51 -5.25
N GLN A 44 7.17 11.94 -5.45
CA GLN A 44 8.12 12.40 -6.48
C GLN A 44 7.95 11.68 -7.82
N ASN A 45 6.92 10.82 -7.95
CA ASN A 45 6.66 9.93 -9.07
C ASN A 45 7.74 8.87 -9.28
N VAL A 46 8.47 8.52 -8.21
CA VAL A 46 9.43 7.42 -8.21
C VAL A 46 8.68 6.14 -7.91
N VAL A 47 8.90 5.13 -8.74
CA VAL A 47 8.28 3.80 -8.63
C VAL A 47 9.34 2.81 -8.17
N ILE A 48 8.98 1.94 -7.24
CA ILE A 48 9.77 0.76 -6.91
C ILE A 48 9.04 -0.50 -7.36
N GLY A 49 9.80 -1.46 -7.87
CA GLY A 49 9.27 -2.73 -8.31
C GLY A 49 10.31 -3.83 -8.28
N TYR A 50 9.94 -4.98 -8.82
CA TYR A 50 10.84 -6.08 -9.10
C TYR A 50 10.53 -6.71 -10.44
N PHE A 51 11.48 -7.46 -10.98
CA PHE A 51 11.28 -8.33 -12.12
C PHE A 51 11.93 -9.68 -11.85
N GLN A 52 11.46 -10.70 -12.55
CA GLN A 52 11.98 -12.05 -12.41
C GLN A 52 12.82 -12.41 -13.63
N GLN A 53 14.04 -12.86 -13.40
CA GLN A 53 14.92 -13.46 -14.40
C GLN A 53 15.31 -14.85 -13.94
N ASP A 54 14.76 -15.88 -14.58
CA ASP A 54 14.90 -17.28 -14.18
C ASP A 54 14.46 -17.50 -12.70
N GLU A 55 15.36 -17.97 -11.85
CA GLU A 55 15.15 -18.14 -10.40
C GLU A 55 15.48 -16.88 -9.58
N ASN A 56 15.98 -15.82 -10.23
CA ASN A 56 16.38 -14.59 -9.55
C ASN A 56 15.28 -13.54 -9.61
N ILE A 57 15.12 -12.82 -8.50
CA ILE A 57 14.24 -11.66 -8.41
C ILE A 57 15.13 -10.44 -8.26
N GLU A 58 15.00 -9.51 -9.18
CA GLU A 58 15.75 -8.26 -9.16
C GLU A 58 14.84 -7.08 -8.86
N LYS A 59 15.32 -6.13 -8.06
CA LYS A 59 14.56 -4.96 -7.66
C LYS A 59 15.03 -3.73 -8.42
N PHE A 60 14.09 -2.85 -8.75
CA PHE A 60 14.39 -1.64 -9.48
C PHE A 60 13.69 -0.42 -8.88
N ILE A 61 14.31 0.73 -9.07
CA ILE A 61 13.70 2.05 -8.96
C ILE A 61 13.55 2.60 -10.38
N TRP A 62 12.38 3.15 -10.68
CA TRP A 62 12.14 3.94 -11.89
C TRP A 62 11.81 5.37 -11.49
N ASP A 63 12.48 6.33 -12.11
CA ASP A 63 12.25 7.77 -11.90
C ASP A 63 11.92 8.45 -13.22
N GLN A 64 10.71 8.99 -13.31
CA GLN A 64 10.22 9.73 -14.48
C GLN A 64 11.12 10.92 -14.84
N LYS A 65 11.61 11.67 -13.84
CA LYS A 65 12.38 12.90 -14.06
C LYS A 65 13.72 12.62 -14.71
N ASN A 66 14.34 11.52 -14.30
CA ASN A 66 15.62 11.10 -14.80
C ASN A 66 15.50 10.08 -15.95
N SER A 67 14.27 9.69 -16.32
CA SER A 67 13.96 8.63 -17.30
C SER A 67 14.81 7.38 -17.08
N GLY A 68 15.12 7.11 -15.81
CA GLY A 68 16.21 6.26 -15.41
C GLY A 68 15.70 5.10 -14.61
N LEU A 69 15.97 3.90 -15.10
CA LEU A 69 15.86 2.69 -14.31
C LEU A 69 17.18 2.48 -13.56
N THR A 70 17.09 2.34 -12.25
CA THR A 70 18.22 2.00 -11.38
C THR A 70 17.95 0.65 -10.72
N PHE A 71 18.85 -0.30 -10.93
CA PHE A 71 18.79 -1.57 -10.20
C PHE A 71 19.25 -1.37 -8.77
N LEU A 72 18.50 -1.93 -7.82
CA LEU A 72 18.95 -1.96 -6.43
C LEU A 72 20.03 -3.05 -6.30
N PRO A 73 21.14 -2.79 -5.60
CA PRO A 73 22.17 -3.80 -5.36
C PRO A 73 21.56 -5.01 -4.64
N ILE A 74 21.52 -6.16 -5.32
CA ILE A 74 20.94 -7.40 -4.80
C ILE A 74 22.01 -8.19 -4.04
N ILE A 75 21.67 -8.62 -2.83
CA ILE A 75 22.35 -9.71 -2.14
C ILE A 75 21.37 -10.90 -2.08
N ASP A 76 21.61 -11.85 -2.99
CA ASP A 76 21.04 -13.21 -3.14
C ASP A 76 19.61 -13.45 -2.62
N SER A 77 18.60 -13.23 -3.47
CA SER A 77 17.18 -13.50 -3.13
C SER A 77 16.65 -14.81 -3.72
N ARG A 78 17.50 -15.84 -3.90
CA ARG A 78 17.17 -17.06 -4.66
C ARG A 78 15.88 -17.80 -4.27
N ARG A 79 15.18 -17.44 -3.19
CA ARG A 79 13.99 -18.20 -2.72
C ARG A 79 12.89 -17.38 -2.03
N MET A 80 12.92 -16.04 -2.04
CA MET A 80 11.95 -15.27 -1.25
C MET A 80 11.03 -14.39 -2.12
N ASN A 81 9.84 -14.94 -2.42
CA ASN A 81 8.63 -14.22 -2.88
C ASN A 81 8.08 -13.23 -1.82
N SER A 82 8.92 -12.74 -0.91
CA SER A 82 8.54 -12.14 0.38
C SER A 82 8.95 -10.69 0.56
N CYS A 83 10.01 -10.28 -0.13
CA CYS A 83 10.64 -9.01 0.17
C CYS A 83 9.93 -7.94 -0.66
N ASN A 84 8.86 -7.38 -0.10
CA ASN A 84 8.17 -6.22 -0.64
C ASN A 84 8.84 -4.95 -0.10
N PRO A 85 9.86 -4.40 -0.79
CA PRO A 85 10.53 -3.20 -0.35
C PRO A 85 9.54 -2.05 -0.17
N LYS A 86 9.86 -1.14 0.75
CA LYS A 86 9.05 0.04 1.06
C LYS A 86 9.79 1.29 0.65
N LEU A 87 9.15 2.11 -0.17
CA LEU A 87 9.66 3.39 -0.66
C LEU A 87 9.01 4.53 0.13
N ASN A 88 9.82 5.50 0.55
CA ASN A 88 9.33 6.76 1.08
C ASN A 88 9.48 7.91 0.05
N ASN A 89 8.88 9.07 0.31
CA ASN A 89 8.99 10.30 -0.48
C ASN A 89 10.38 10.94 -0.45
N ASN A 90 11.32 10.48 0.38
CA ASN A 90 12.74 10.86 0.30
C ASN A 90 13.54 10.03 -0.74
N ASN A 91 12.87 9.15 -1.50
CA ASN A 91 13.47 8.20 -2.43
C ASN A 91 14.37 7.17 -1.75
N GLN A 92 14.13 6.91 -0.47
CA GLN A 92 14.82 5.87 0.29
C GLN A 92 14.00 4.58 0.23
N VAL A 93 14.70 3.46 0.19
CA VAL A 93 14.08 2.14 0.08
C VAL A 93 14.48 1.28 1.28
N ALA A 94 13.50 0.87 2.06
CA ALA A 94 13.69 -0.12 3.12
C ALA A 94 13.38 -1.52 2.59
N ASP A 95 14.28 -2.48 2.81
CA ASP A 95 14.17 -3.82 2.24
C ASP A 95 14.80 -4.89 3.14
N ILE A 96 14.39 -6.15 2.92
CA ILE A 96 14.97 -7.32 3.58
C ILE A 96 15.76 -8.12 2.55
N PHE A 97 17.01 -8.46 2.88
CA PHE A 97 17.86 -9.35 2.09
C PHE A 97 18.37 -10.51 2.94
N LEU A 98 18.83 -11.56 2.27
CA LEU A 98 19.45 -12.71 2.92
C LEU A 98 20.96 -12.53 2.87
N HIS A 99 21.59 -12.53 4.03
CA HIS A 99 23.03 -12.64 4.15
C HIS A 99 23.37 -14.13 4.27
N ALA A 100 24.12 -14.64 3.29
CA ALA A 100 24.73 -15.95 3.40
C ALA A 100 25.89 -15.82 4.40
N ASP A 101 25.67 -16.28 5.64
CA ASP A 101 26.79 -16.42 6.57
C ASP A 101 27.76 -17.41 5.93
N LEU A 102 29.01 -17.01 5.69
CA LEU A 102 30.04 -17.71 4.91
C LEU A 102 30.52 -19.05 5.54
N GLY A 103 29.59 -19.95 5.87
CA GLY A 103 29.85 -21.34 6.20
C GLY A 103 29.68 -22.18 4.95
N TRP A 104 30.78 -22.71 4.41
CA TRP A 104 30.85 -23.51 3.18
C TRP A 104 29.97 -24.77 3.12
N PHE A 105 29.15 -25.05 4.15
CA PHE A 105 28.40 -26.30 4.29
C PHE A 105 27.02 -26.19 4.97
N ILE A 106 26.47 -25.00 5.25
CA ILE A 106 25.11 -24.89 5.83
C ILE A 106 24.35 -23.72 5.19
N ASP A 107 23.17 -24.03 4.61
CA ASP A 107 22.17 -23.07 4.10
C ASP A 107 21.50 -22.26 5.25
N THR A 108 22.27 -21.71 6.18
CA THR A 108 21.75 -20.76 7.18
C THR A 108 21.86 -19.36 6.60
N PHE A 109 20.76 -18.88 6.03
CA PHE A 109 20.63 -17.49 5.63
C PHE A 109 20.14 -16.67 6.82
N THR A 110 20.83 -15.58 7.14
CA THR A 110 20.32 -14.59 8.09
C THR A 110 19.59 -13.49 7.34
N GLN A 111 18.38 -13.17 7.74
CA GLN A 111 17.69 -12.01 7.19
C GLN A 111 18.33 -10.74 7.77
N ARG A 112 18.55 -9.75 6.92
CA ARG A 112 19.06 -8.42 7.28
C ARG A 112 18.11 -7.38 6.73
N ILE A 113 17.90 -6.34 7.50
CA ILE A 113 17.15 -5.18 7.03
C ILE A 113 18.16 -4.18 6.46
N SER A 114 17.79 -3.50 5.39
CA SER A 114 18.60 -2.44 4.78
C SER A 114 17.77 -1.23 4.47
N ILE A 115 18.41 -0.06 4.49
CA ILE A 115 17.92 1.15 3.85
C ILE A 115 18.90 1.51 2.73
N TYR A 116 18.39 1.58 1.51
CA TYR A 116 19.09 2.13 0.36
C TYR A 116 18.74 3.60 0.20
N ASP A 117 19.75 4.46 0.08
CA ASP A 117 19.63 5.90 -0.17
C ASP A 117 20.73 6.35 -1.15
N LYS A 118 20.34 6.71 -2.38
CA LYS A 118 21.24 7.31 -3.39
C LYS A 118 22.55 6.56 -3.65
N GLY A 119 22.51 5.23 -3.62
CA GLY A 119 23.68 4.38 -3.89
C GLY A 119 24.34 3.84 -2.62
N ASP A 120 24.04 4.41 -1.46
CA ASP A 120 24.51 3.91 -0.17
C ASP A 120 23.51 2.91 0.42
N ILE A 121 24.04 1.83 1.01
CA ILE A 121 23.25 0.83 1.75
C ILE A 121 23.63 0.93 3.23
N GLN A 122 22.66 1.23 4.06
CA GLN A 122 22.77 1.08 5.51
C GLN A 122 22.15 -0.26 5.91
N GLU A 123 22.96 -1.16 6.46
CA GLU A 123 22.44 -2.35 7.12
C GLU A 123 21.89 -2.00 8.51
N ILE A 124 20.74 -2.59 8.83
CA ILE A 124 20.04 -2.42 10.09
C ILE A 124 19.88 -3.81 10.72
N ASP A 125 20.26 -3.88 11.99
CA ASP A 125 20.04 -5.06 12.82
C ASP A 125 18.53 -5.31 13.04
N PHE A 126 18.19 -6.29 13.88
CA PHE A 126 16.81 -6.55 14.30
C PHE A 126 16.67 -6.29 15.82
N PRO A 127 15.43 -6.22 16.36
CA PRO A 127 15.21 -6.13 17.80
C PRO A 127 15.98 -7.23 18.54
N LYS A 128 16.79 -6.86 19.55
CA LYS A 128 17.72 -7.79 20.23
C LYS A 128 17.01 -8.95 20.95
N THR A 129 15.76 -8.76 21.31
CA THR A 129 14.89 -9.76 21.96
C THR A 129 14.40 -10.82 20.97
N TRP A 130 14.40 -10.51 19.66
CA TRP A 130 13.98 -11.41 18.61
C TRP A 130 15.15 -12.36 18.30
N LYS A 131 15.37 -13.34 19.17
CA LYS A 131 16.23 -14.49 18.86
C LYS A 131 15.43 -15.53 18.11
N ASP A 132 16.05 -16.17 17.13
CA ASP A 132 15.44 -17.22 16.31
C ASP A 132 14.07 -16.80 15.75
N TYR A 133 14.01 -15.56 15.26
CA TYR A 133 12.82 -15.05 14.60
C TYR A 133 12.60 -15.79 13.29
N GLY A 134 11.34 -15.96 12.92
CA GLY A 134 10.93 -16.55 11.66
C GLY A 134 11.12 -15.57 10.50
N ARG A 135 10.05 -15.36 9.75
CA ARG A 135 10.07 -14.48 8.57
C ARG A 135 9.87 -13.03 9.01
N LEU A 136 10.85 -12.16 8.75
CA LEU A 136 10.71 -10.72 8.90
C LEU A 136 9.85 -10.15 7.78
N SER A 137 9.17 -9.05 8.06
CA SER A 137 8.44 -8.27 7.06
C SER A 137 8.50 -6.80 7.43
N ILE A 138 8.83 -5.96 6.46
CA ILE A 138 8.69 -4.50 6.58
C ILE A 138 7.27 -4.16 6.13
N VAL A 139 6.47 -3.65 7.06
CA VAL A 139 5.08 -3.28 6.81
C VAL A 139 5.00 -1.89 6.19
N ALA A 140 5.77 -0.94 6.72
CA ALA A 140 5.79 0.45 6.26
C ALA A 140 7.14 1.11 6.53
N PHE A 141 7.47 2.12 5.72
CA PHE A 141 8.63 2.98 5.88
C PHE A 141 8.21 4.40 5.49
N ASN A 142 8.38 5.36 6.40
CA ASN A 142 7.79 6.69 6.27
C ASN A 142 8.85 7.79 6.11
N GLU A 143 8.41 9.05 5.95
CA GLU A 143 9.31 10.18 5.69
C GLU A 143 10.19 10.59 6.87
N ASN A 144 9.78 10.21 8.08
CA ASN A 144 10.54 10.44 9.30
C ASN A 144 11.56 9.32 9.56
N GLN A 145 11.84 8.50 8.54
CA GLN A 145 12.71 7.32 8.62
C GLN A 145 12.28 6.36 9.74
N GLN A 146 10.97 6.27 9.99
CA GLN A 146 10.42 5.24 10.85
C GLN A 146 10.08 4.03 10.01
N MET A 147 10.50 2.86 10.46
CA MET A 147 10.24 1.60 9.78
C MET A 147 9.48 0.66 10.70
N LEU A 148 8.29 0.27 10.28
CA LEU A 148 7.46 -0.69 11.01
C LEU A 148 7.78 -2.10 10.53
N VAL A 149 8.25 -2.94 11.44
CA VAL A 149 8.65 -4.32 11.16
C VAL A 149 7.82 -5.31 11.97
N THR A 150 7.59 -6.49 11.41
CA THR A 150 6.87 -7.58 12.06
C THR A 150 7.57 -8.91 11.85
N CYS A 151 7.42 -9.81 12.81
CA CYS A 151 7.71 -11.23 12.65
C CYS A 151 6.73 -12.08 13.48
N ASP A 152 7.01 -13.37 13.61
CA ASP A 152 6.29 -14.29 14.50
C ASP A 152 6.44 -13.93 15.99
N LYS A 153 7.48 -13.19 16.37
CA LYS A 153 7.74 -12.77 17.76
C LYS A 153 7.00 -11.50 18.17
N GLY A 154 6.68 -10.61 17.22
CA GLY A 154 6.03 -9.36 17.55
C GLY A 154 6.15 -8.28 16.48
N ILE A 155 5.95 -7.04 16.93
CA ILE A 155 5.92 -5.83 16.12
C ILE A 155 6.93 -4.85 16.73
N ALA A 156 7.72 -4.18 15.91
CA ALA A 156 8.64 -3.15 16.37
C ALA A 156 8.69 -1.98 15.39
N VAL A 157 9.00 -0.80 15.90
CA VAL A 157 9.30 0.39 15.10
C VAL A 157 10.78 0.69 15.24
N TRP A 158 11.49 0.73 14.12
CA TRP A 158 12.83 1.27 14.07
C TRP A 158 12.77 2.78 13.84
N GLN A 159 13.52 3.54 14.63
CA GLN A 159 13.73 4.96 14.44
C GLN A 159 15.07 5.37 15.05
N ASN A 160 15.83 6.23 14.36
CA ASN A 160 17.10 6.76 14.86
C ASN A 160 18.09 5.67 15.34
N GLY A 161 18.20 4.58 14.58
CA GLY A 161 19.13 3.48 14.87
C GLY A 161 18.68 2.53 15.99
N THR A 162 17.49 2.70 16.56
CA THR A 162 16.98 1.86 17.66
C THR A 162 15.62 1.27 17.31
N PHE A 163 15.37 0.02 17.74
CA PHE A 163 14.03 -0.57 17.70
C PHE A 163 13.31 -0.35 19.04
N THR A 164 12.07 0.07 18.95
CA THR A 164 11.09 0.05 20.03
C THR A 164 10.07 -1.03 19.73
N GLU A 165 10.03 -2.06 20.57
CA GLU A 165 9.05 -3.14 20.45
C GLU A 165 7.68 -2.69 20.98
N ILE A 166 6.62 -3.10 20.28
CA ILE A 166 5.24 -2.85 20.66
C ILE A 166 4.73 -4.05 21.46
N ASP A 167 4.17 -3.79 22.64
CA ASP A 167 3.57 -4.82 23.48
C ASP A 167 2.42 -5.51 22.73
N SER A 168 2.35 -6.84 22.81
CA SER A 168 1.31 -7.62 22.12
C SER A 168 -0.10 -7.34 22.65
N SER A 169 -0.23 -6.82 23.88
CA SER A 169 -1.49 -6.32 24.43
C SER A 169 -1.93 -4.99 23.81
N ALA A 170 -1.00 -4.20 23.27
CA ALA A 170 -1.29 -2.97 22.55
C ALA A 170 -1.68 -3.27 21.10
N LEU A 171 -0.92 -4.14 20.42
CA LEU A 171 -1.16 -4.47 19.01
C LEU A 171 -0.73 -5.91 18.70
N ILE A 172 -1.64 -6.72 18.14
CA ILE A 172 -1.34 -8.11 17.75
C ILE A 172 -1.00 -8.26 16.26
N LYS A 173 -1.38 -7.28 15.43
CA LYS A 173 -1.06 -7.25 14.01
C LYS A 173 -1.04 -5.82 13.50
N ALA A 174 -0.07 -5.49 12.64
CA ALA A 174 -0.01 -4.21 11.96
C ALA A 174 -0.16 -4.38 10.44
N TYR A 175 -0.75 -3.39 9.78
CA TYR A 175 -1.01 -3.41 8.34
C TYR A 175 -0.41 -2.21 7.59
N GLY A 176 -0.18 -1.09 8.28
CA GLY A 176 0.39 0.11 7.68
C GLY A 176 0.75 1.14 8.74
N MET A 177 1.50 2.15 8.33
CA MET A 177 1.90 3.29 9.16
C MET A 177 1.94 4.55 8.29
N ASN A 178 1.51 5.69 8.84
CA ASN A 178 1.59 6.97 8.15
C ASN A 178 2.81 7.80 8.59
N ASN A 179 2.96 9.01 8.06
CA ASN A 179 4.07 9.91 8.38
C ASN A 179 4.01 10.51 9.79
N GLN A 180 2.89 10.36 10.51
CA GLN A 180 2.80 10.74 11.92
C GLN A 180 3.28 9.63 12.86
N GLY A 181 3.64 8.45 12.32
CA GLY A 181 3.98 7.27 13.11
C GLY A 181 2.76 6.52 13.64
N LEU A 182 1.56 6.85 13.16
CA LEU A 182 0.32 6.17 13.54
C LEU A 182 0.18 4.88 12.75
N ILE A 183 -0.13 3.79 13.45
CA ILE A 183 -0.13 2.43 12.93
C ILE A 183 -1.57 1.92 12.84
N ILE A 184 -2.01 1.53 11.65
CA ILE A 184 -3.28 0.81 11.49
C ILE A 184 -3.04 -0.68 11.79
N GLY A 185 -3.84 -1.24 12.70
CA GLY A 185 -3.62 -2.59 13.20
C GLY A 185 -4.83 -3.23 13.86
N THR A 186 -4.64 -4.45 14.33
CA THR A 186 -5.60 -5.17 15.16
C THR A 186 -5.09 -5.27 16.59
N LYS A 187 -5.94 -4.97 17.56
CA LYS A 187 -5.75 -5.21 18.99
C LYS A 187 -6.66 -6.34 19.45
N GLN A 188 -6.24 -7.11 20.44
CA GLN A 188 -7.07 -8.11 21.11
C GLN A 188 -7.16 -7.80 22.61
N THR A 189 -8.36 -7.86 23.16
CA THR A 189 -8.63 -7.70 24.60
C THR A 189 -9.52 -8.83 25.09
N VAL A 190 -9.57 -9.06 26.39
CA VAL A 190 -10.49 -10.02 27.01
C VAL A 190 -11.51 -9.24 27.84
N LYS A 191 -12.79 -9.46 27.58
CA LYS A 191 -13.89 -8.89 28.37
C LYS A 191 -14.89 -9.99 28.70
N ASP A 192 -15.18 -10.16 29.99
CA ASP A 192 -16.10 -11.18 30.49
C ASP A 192 -15.73 -12.61 30.02
N GLY A 193 -14.42 -12.89 29.93
CA GLY A 193 -13.88 -14.16 29.46
C GLY A 193 -13.88 -14.35 27.93
N ASN A 194 -14.41 -13.39 27.16
CA ASN A 194 -14.44 -13.45 25.71
C ASN A 194 -13.33 -12.60 25.08
N GLU A 195 -12.67 -13.15 24.07
CA GLU A 195 -11.72 -12.41 23.24
C GLU A 195 -12.46 -11.44 22.32
N ILE A 196 -12.09 -10.17 22.38
CA ILE A 196 -12.60 -9.11 21.50
C ILE A 196 -11.42 -8.59 20.68
N LYS A 197 -11.49 -8.79 19.36
CA LYS A 197 -10.56 -8.24 18.38
C LYS A 197 -11.12 -6.96 17.79
N MET A 198 -10.26 -5.96 17.62
CA MET A 198 -10.66 -4.63 17.18
C MET A 198 -9.64 -4.10 16.19
N VAL A 199 -10.13 -3.51 15.09
CA VAL A 199 -9.31 -2.73 14.17
C VAL A 199 -9.26 -1.29 14.67
N GLY A 200 -8.09 -0.69 14.64
CA GLY A 200 -7.90 0.68 15.09
C GLY A 200 -6.53 1.25 14.78
N ILE A 201 -6.36 2.52 15.14
CA ILE A 201 -5.11 3.25 14.96
C ILE A 201 -4.38 3.28 16.30
N TYR A 202 -3.17 2.76 16.31
CA TYR A 202 -2.27 2.75 17.46
C TYR A 202 -1.22 3.86 17.31
N ASN A 203 -1.01 4.62 18.38
CA ASN A 203 0.08 5.58 18.49
C ASN A 203 1.13 5.02 19.45
N PHE A 204 2.27 4.59 18.90
CA PHE A 204 3.32 3.99 19.71
C PHE A 204 4.09 5.00 20.57
N MET A 205 3.93 6.31 20.31
CA MET A 205 4.61 7.36 21.06
C MET A 205 3.98 7.61 22.43
N ASP A 206 2.67 7.40 22.56
CA ASP A 206 1.91 7.62 23.81
C ASP A 206 1.10 6.40 24.27
N ASP A 207 1.26 5.25 23.60
CA ASP A 207 0.57 3.98 23.87
C ASP A 207 -0.97 4.11 23.80
N SER A 208 -1.48 5.01 22.97
CA SER A 208 -2.93 5.18 22.76
C SER A 208 -3.45 4.36 21.57
N PHE A 209 -4.71 3.91 21.68
CA PHE A 209 -5.40 3.15 20.63
C PHE A 209 -6.79 3.72 20.36
N ILE A 210 -7.04 4.14 19.12
CA ILE A 210 -8.33 4.63 18.64
C ILE A 210 -9.05 3.49 17.93
N GLU A 211 -10.14 3.00 18.54
CA GLU A 211 -10.98 1.96 17.94
C GLU A 211 -11.70 2.50 16.69
N ILE A 212 -11.58 1.79 15.56
CA ILE A 212 -12.36 2.04 14.34
C ILE A 212 -13.58 1.11 14.29
N THR A 213 -13.37 -0.18 14.55
CA THR A 213 -14.44 -1.18 14.52
C THR A 213 -14.05 -2.45 15.28
N LYS A 214 -15.05 -3.12 15.86
CA LYS A 214 -14.92 -4.46 16.47
C LYS A 214 -15.15 -5.60 15.50
N ASP A 215 -15.48 -5.26 14.26
CA ASP A 215 -15.60 -6.23 13.19
C ASP A 215 -14.19 -6.67 12.74
N THR A 216 -14.08 -7.88 12.23
CA THR A 216 -12.82 -8.47 11.77
C THR A 216 -12.98 -9.11 10.38
N GLY A 217 -11.91 -9.67 9.84
CA GLY A 217 -11.92 -10.26 8.49
C GLY A 217 -11.88 -9.21 7.39
N PHE A 218 -11.30 -8.05 7.69
CA PHE A 218 -11.00 -7.03 6.69
C PHE A 218 -9.69 -7.34 5.96
N TYR A 219 -9.63 -6.88 4.72
CA TYR A 219 -8.48 -6.96 3.83
C TYR A 219 -8.05 -5.56 3.43
N ASN A 220 -6.77 -5.43 3.05
CA ASN A 220 -6.18 -4.21 2.50
C ASN A 220 -6.34 -2.98 3.42
N LEU A 221 -6.00 -3.14 4.70
CA LEU A 221 -6.07 -2.06 5.68
C LEU A 221 -4.89 -1.10 5.51
N HIS A 222 -5.21 0.16 5.28
CA HIS A 222 -4.28 1.16 4.76
C HIS A 222 -4.60 2.51 5.41
N ILE A 223 -3.58 3.28 5.85
CA ILE A 223 -3.73 4.59 6.53
C ILE A 223 -2.91 5.69 5.86
N ASN A 224 -3.49 6.87 5.65
CA ASN A 224 -2.82 8.02 5.04
C ASN A 224 -2.41 9.05 6.11
N ASP A 225 -1.75 10.14 5.70
CA ASP A 225 -1.25 11.18 6.61
C ASP A 225 -2.35 12.08 7.18
N ARG A 226 -3.58 11.90 6.69
CA ARG A 226 -4.79 12.54 7.23
C ARG A 226 -5.52 11.64 8.23
N ASN A 227 -4.91 10.51 8.59
CA ASN A 227 -5.47 9.49 9.48
C ASN A 227 -6.74 8.87 8.92
N GLU A 228 -6.91 8.91 7.61
CA GLU A 228 -8.02 8.25 6.91
C GLU A 228 -7.60 6.82 6.59
N VAL A 229 -8.56 5.91 6.66
CA VAL A 229 -8.32 4.48 6.55
C VAL A 229 -9.23 3.88 5.49
N ILE A 230 -8.67 3.03 4.62
CA ILE A 230 -9.44 2.19 3.69
C ILE A 230 -9.27 0.71 4.05
N PHE A 231 -10.29 -0.08 3.74
CA PHE A 231 -10.26 -1.55 3.81
C PHE A 231 -11.49 -2.14 3.13
N PHE A 232 -11.54 -3.46 2.97
CA PHE A 232 -12.72 -4.14 2.41
C PHE A 232 -13.00 -5.51 3.03
N LYS A 233 -14.20 -6.01 2.79
CA LYS A 233 -14.61 -7.40 3.00
C LYS A 233 -14.95 -8.05 1.66
N LEU A 234 -14.65 -9.33 1.50
CA LEU A 234 -14.95 -10.09 0.28
C LEU A 234 -16.36 -10.66 0.26
N LEU A 235 -16.93 -11.03 1.41
CA LEU A 235 -18.20 -11.73 1.51
C LEU A 235 -19.10 -11.08 2.58
N PRO A 236 -20.10 -10.26 2.19
CA PRO A 236 -20.29 -9.69 0.84
C PRO A 236 -19.17 -8.71 0.47
N LEU A 237 -18.94 -8.47 -0.83
CA LEU A 237 -17.95 -7.50 -1.29
C LEU A 237 -18.37 -6.09 -0.89
N LYS A 238 -17.63 -5.50 0.06
CA LYS A 238 -17.87 -4.15 0.57
C LYS A 238 -16.55 -3.45 0.83
N GLY A 239 -16.35 -2.30 0.21
CA GLY A 239 -15.28 -1.38 0.55
C GLY A 239 -15.70 -0.47 1.69
N PHE A 240 -14.72 0.09 2.39
CA PHE A 240 -14.95 0.97 3.52
C PHE A 240 -13.91 2.08 3.50
N PHE A 241 -14.36 3.28 3.88
CA PHE A 241 -13.54 4.44 4.14
C PHE A 241 -13.88 4.95 5.53
N TRP A 242 -12.88 5.17 6.36
CA TRP A 242 -13.03 5.78 7.67
C TRP A 242 -12.20 7.06 7.75
N ASN A 243 -12.74 8.09 8.37
CA ASN A 243 -11.97 9.27 8.74
C ASN A 243 -12.33 9.73 10.16
N PRO A 244 -11.43 10.41 10.88
CA PRO A 244 -11.65 10.79 12.27
C PRO A 244 -12.87 11.72 12.48
N THR A 245 -13.22 12.51 11.46
CA THR A 245 -14.27 13.55 11.57
C THR A 245 -15.67 13.00 11.33
N ASN A 246 -15.84 12.17 10.29
CA ASN A 246 -17.14 11.69 9.83
C ASN A 246 -17.36 10.21 10.14
N GLY A 247 -16.35 9.51 10.67
CA GLY A 247 -16.41 8.10 10.96
C GLY A 247 -16.46 7.25 9.68
N PHE A 248 -17.30 6.23 9.72
CA PHE A 248 -17.30 5.12 8.77
C PHE A 248 -18.25 5.37 7.59
N VAL A 249 -17.74 5.17 6.37
CA VAL A 249 -18.47 5.27 5.11
C VAL A 249 -18.36 3.93 4.38
N GLU A 250 -19.49 3.30 4.10
CA GLU A 250 -19.54 2.10 3.27
C GLU A 250 -19.43 2.47 1.78
N LEU A 251 -18.49 1.84 1.09
CA LEU A 251 -18.27 1.93 -0.36
C LEU A 251 -18.79 0.63 -0.99
N ALA A 252 -20.11 0.55 -1.18
CA ALA A 252 -20.77 -0.66 -1.67
C ALA A 252 -20.22 -1.12 -3.02
N ASN A 253 -20.01 -2.44 -3.16
CA ASN A 253 -19.53 -3.08 -4.39
C ASN A 253 -18.18 -2.54 -4.90
N PHE A 254 -17.32 -2.05 -3.99
CA PHE A 254 -16.03 -1.47 -4.33
C PHE A 254 -14.90 -2.19 -3.59
N LEU A 255 -13.82 -2.48 -4.31
CA LEU A 255 -12.58 -3.05 -3.83
C LEU A 255 -11.52 -1.93 -3.80
N PRO A 256 -11.39 -1.16 -2.71
CA PRO A 256 -10.35 -0.16 -2.56
C PRO A 256 -8.96 -0.82 -2.55
N MET A 257 -8.08 -0.40 -3.44
CA MET A 257 -6.76 -1.02 -3.66
C MET A 257 -5.61 -0.09 -3.26
N ALA A 258 -5.67 1.17 -3.66
CA ALA A 258 -4.70 2.20 -3.26
C ALA A 258 -5.40 3.54 -3.01
N PHE A 259 -4.74 4.43 -2.28
CA PHE A 259 -5.34 5.64 -1.73
C PHE A 259 -4.23 6.65 -1.41
N ASN A 260 -4.53 7.94 -1.44
CA ASN A 260 -3.56 9.01 -1.24
C ASN A 260 -3.99 10.03 -0.17
N ASN A 261 -3.16 11.05 0.09
CA ASN A 261 -3.46 12.13 1.05
C ASN A 261 -4.44 13.17 0.50
N CYS A 262 -4.74 13.14 -0.80
CA CYS A 262 -5.77 13.96 -1.41
C CYS A 262 -7.20 13.43 -1.16
N GLY A 263 -7.34 12.28 -0.46
CA GLY A 263 -8.62 11.63 -0.20
C GLY A 263 -9.20 10.93 -1.43
N GLN A 264 -8.34 10.55 -2.38
CA GLN A 264 -8.70 9.75 -3.53
C GLN A 264 -8.39 8.29 -3.25
N ILE A 265 -9.23 7.40 -3.79
CA ILE A 265 -9.07 5.96 -3.68
C ILE A 265 -9.20 5.37 -5.08
N VAL A 266 -8.22 4.61 -5.53
CA VAL A 266 -8.33 3.80 -6.74
C VAL A 266 -8.65 2.36 -6.38
N GLY A 267 -9.47 1.73 -7.21
CA GLY A 267 -9.87 0.35 -7.00
C GLY A 267 -10.78 -0.16 -8.09
N MET A 268 -11.41 -1.28 -7.80
CA MET A 268 -12.25 -2.00 -8.74
C MET A 268 -13.71 -1.98 -8.24
N LYS A 269 -14.65 -1.54 -9.07
CA LYS A 269 -16.08 -1.51 -8.73
C LYS A 269 -16.83 -2.57 -9.51
N VAL A 270 -17.63 -3.39 -8.82
CA VAL A 270 -18.51 -4.37 -9.46
C VAL A 270 -19.70 -3.64 -10.08
N THR A 271 -19.87 -3.78 -11.39
CA THR A 271 -21.05 -3.30 -12.11
C THR A 271 -22.14 -4.37 -12.07
N ASN A 272 -23.39 -3.96 -11.79
CA ASN A 272 -24.54 -4.85 -11.54
C ASN A 272 -24.59 -6.08 -12.46
N SER A 273 -24.64 -7.26 -11.86
CA SER A 273 -25.05 -8.49 -12.50
C SER A 273 -25.92 -9.29 -11.54
N GLU A 274 -27.03 -9.79 -12.05
CA GLU A 274 -27.98 -10.66 -11.35
C GLU A 274 -27.41 -12.07 -11.09
N ASN A 275 -26.20 -12.40 -11.58
CA ASN A 275 -25.61 -13.74 -11.50
C ASN A 275 -24.23 -13.78 -10.79
N PRO A 276 -24.08 -14.42 -9.61
CA PRO A 276 -22.88 -14.35 -8.78
C PRO A 276 -21.62 -15.13 -9.25
N SER A 277 -21.65 -15.86 -10.37
CA SER A 277 -20.54 -16.74 -10.79
C SER A 277 -19.34 -16.06 -11.48
N ASP A 278 -19.49 -14.85 -12.03
CA ASP A 278 -18.42 -14.18 -12.82
C ASP A 278 -18.11 -12.79 -12.27
N ILE A 279 -17.43 -12.72 -11.11
CA ILE A 279 -17.10 -11.44 -10.46
C ILE A 279 -15.94 -10.74 -11.17
N GLU A 280 -14.95 -11.48 -11.69
CA GLU A 280 -13.74 -10.91 -12.31
C GLU A 280 -14.01 -10.24 -13.68
N GLU A 281 -14.96 -10.74 -14.47
CA GLU A 281 -15.32 -10.14 -15.77
C GLU A 281 -16.18 -8.86 -15.64
N ARG A 282 -16.52 -8.45 -14.41
CA ARG A 282 -17.53 -7.41 -14.14
C ARG A 282 -17.05 -6.28 -13.25
N MET A 283 -15.75 -6.21 -13.03
CA MET A 283 -15.14 -5.12 -12.29
C MET A 283 -14.61 -4.06 -13.25
N VAL A 284 -14.97 -2.80 -13.03
CA VAL A 284 -14.41 -1.67 -13.75
C VAL A 284 -13.48 -0.86 -12.85
N PRO A 285 -12.33 -0.41 -13.38
CA PRO A 285 -11.42 0.47 -12.64
C PRO A 285 -12.08 1.82 -12.43
N VAL A 286 -12.11 2.28 -11.18
CA VAL A 286 -12.69 3.57 -10.82
C VAL A 286 -11.81 4.28 -9.81
N MET A 287 -11.92 5.60 -9.81
CA MET A 287 -11.45 6.46 -8.75
C MET A 287 -12.64 6.93 -7.92
N TRP A 288 -12.58 6.74 -6.61
CA TRP A 288 -13.46 7.39 -5.65
C TRP A 288 -12.81 8.67 -5.15
N SER A 289 -13.56 9.78 -5.13
CA SER A 289 -13.12 11.04 -4.56
C SER A 289 -14.33 11.85 -4.09
N LYS A 290 -14.26 12.40 -2.87
CA LYS A 290 -15.29 13.28 -2.30
C LYS A 290 -16.72 12.70 -2.37
N GLY A 291 -16.86 11.39 -2.18
CA GLY A 291 -18.17 10.71 -2.19
C GLY A 291 -18.64 10.25 -3.56
N GLU A 292 -17.93 10.57 -4.64
CA GLU A 292 -18.30 10.21 -6.00
C GLU A 292 -17.32 9.21 -6.61
N PHE A 293 -17.83 8.36 -7.51
CA PHE A 293 -17.01 7.47 -8.31
C PHE A 293 -16.90 8.01 -9.73
N ALA A 294 -15.68 8.10 -10.24
CA ALA A 294 -15.40 8.42 -11.63
C ALA A 294 -14.68 7.25 -12.31
N PRO A 295 -15.01 6.95 -13.58
CA PRO A 295 -14.25 5.98 -14.35
C PRO A 295 -12.80 6.47 -14.57
N ILE A 296 -11.87 5.52 -14.63
CA ILE A 296 -10.51 5.76 -15.10
C ILE A 296 -10.53 5.63 -16.62
N SER A 297 -10.36 6.74 -17.34
CA SER A 297 -10.39 6.78 -18.80
C SER A 297 -8.97 6.87 -19.36
N ILE A 298 -8.66 6.11 -20.40
CA ILE A 298 -7.32 6.02 -20.98
C ILE A 298 -7.35 6.55 -22.40
N LEU A 299 -6.56 7.60 -22.67
CA LEU A 299 -6.66 8.36 -23.92
C LEU A 299 -5.99 7.69 -25.13
N ASN A 300 -4.92 6.92 -24.91
CA ASN A 300 -4.10 6.34 -25.98
C ASN A 300 -4.31 4.84 -26.08
N ASP A 301 -5.57 4.47 -26.15
CA ASP A 301 -6.10 3.14 -25.88
C ASP A 301 -5.50 2.04 -26.77
N ASP A 302 -4.53 1.30 -26.23
CA ASP A 302 -4.34 -0.10 -26.60
C ASP A 302 -5.10 -0.94 -25.57
N GLN A 303 -6.43 -1.07 -25.74
CA GLN A 303 -7.32 -1.82 -24.85
C GLN A 303 -6.83 -3.25 -24.57
N SER A 304 -5.95 -3.78 -25.43
CA SER A 304 -5.30 -5.08 -25.25
C SER A 304 -4.58 -5.23 -23.90
N LEU A 305 -4.09 -4.12 -23.31
CA LEU A 305 -3.40 -4.11 -22.01
C LEU A 305 -4.34 -4.30 -20.81
N TRP A 306 -5.66 -4.12 -20.98
CA TRP A 306 -6.67 -4.38 -19.95
C TRP A 306 -7.39 -5.71 -20.18
N ASN A 307 -7.41 -6.18 -21.43
CA ASN A 307 -8.43 -7.11 -21.92
C ASN A 307 -8.29 -8.58 -21.47
N LYS A 308 -7.34 -8.90 -20.58
CA LYS A 308 -7.12 -10.30 -20.16
C LYS A 308 -7.05 -10.51 -18.65
N SER A 309 -6.98 -9.47 -17.83
CA SER A 309 -6.88 -9.61 -16.36
C SER A 309 -7.31 -8.33 -15.65
N VAL A 310 -8.02 -8.46 -14.54
CA VAL A 310 -8.31 -7.33 -13.64
C VAL A 310 -6.98 -6.74 -13.15
N PRO A 311 -6.70 -5.44 -13.36
CA PRO A 311 -5.46 -4.84 -12.89
C PRO A 311 -5.40 -4.87 -11.36
N LYS A 312 -4.20 -4.99 -10.81
CA LYS A 312 -3.97 -4.75 -9.39
C LYS A 312 -3.29 -3.40 -9.23
N PHE A 313 -4.01 -2.46 -8.61
CA PHE A 313 -3.43 -1.16 -8.27
C PHE A 313 -2.61 -1.30 -6.99
N TYR A 314 -1.29 -1.09 -7.09
CA TYR A 314 -0.38 -1.21 -5.95
C TYR A 314 -0.12 0.13 -5.26
N GLY A 315 -0.30 1.24 -5.96
CA GLY A 315 -0.04 2.56 -5.40
C GLY A 315 -0.75 3.68 -6.16
N LEU A 316 -1.07 4.73 -5.41
CA LEU A 316 -1.62 6.00 -5.88
C LEU A 316 -0.90 7.09 -5.11
N ASN A 317 -0.26 8.03 -5.78
CA ASN A 317 0.39 9.16 -5.12
C ASN A 317 -0.50 10.42 -5.10
N ASP A 318 -0.05 11.46 -4.41
CA ASP A 318 -0.80 12.72 -4.25
C ASP A 318 -0.91 13.52 -5.56
N ASN A 319 -0.06 13.23 -6.55
CA ASN A 319 -0.13 13.80 -7.89
C ASN A 319 -1.13 13.06 -8.80
N GLY A 320 -1.78 12.00 -8.30
CA GLY A 320 -2.75 11.21 -9.05
C GLY A 320 -2.13 10.12 -9.94
N TYR A 321 -0.82 9.87 -9.87
CA TYR A 321 -0.19 8.78 -10.60
C TYR A 321 -0.54 7.45 -9.96
N ILE A 322 -0.85 6.44 -10.79
CA ILE A 322 -1.24 5.11 -10.33
C ILE A 322 -0.27 4.07 -10.89
N VAL A 323 0.24 3.20 -10.03
CA VAL A 323 1.04 2.04 -10.46
C VAL A 323 0.23 0.75 -10.37
N TYR A 324 0.36 -0.08 -11.39
CA TYR A 324 -0.33 -1.36 -11.49
C TYR A 324 0.49 -2.37 -12.29
N ASP A 325 0.12 -3.65 -12.18
CA ASP A 325 0.57 -4.68 -13.12
C ASP A 325 -0.55 -5.10 -14.06
N SER A 326 -0.16 -5.47 -15.28
CA SER A 326 -1.06 -6.11 -16.24
C SER A 326 -0.26 -6.93 -17.26
N LYS A 327 -0.94 -7.60 -18.18
CA LYS A 327 -0.32 -8.34 -19.28
C LYS A 327 -0.28 -7.52 -20.56
N THR A 328 0.82 -7.63 -21.30
CA THR A 328 0.95 -7.11 -22.67
C THR A 328 0.10 -7.92 -23.67
N PRO A 329 -0.09 -7.45 -24.92
CA PRO A 329 -0.77 -8.24 -25.95
C PRO A 329 -0.14 -9.63 -26.14
N GLU A 330 1.19 -9.72 -26.01
CA GLU A 330 2.00 -10.92 -26.11
C GLU A 330 1.92 -11.82 -24.85
N GLY A 331 1.27 -11.36 -23.79
CA GLY A 331 1.02 -12.11 -22.57
C GLY A 331 2.09 -11.97 -21.48
N LYS A 332 3.11 -11.14 -21.68
CA LYS A 332 4.13 -10.83 -20.65
C LYS A 332 3.54 -9.97 -19.54
N SER A 333 3.95 -10.17 -18.29
CA SER A 333 3.49 -9.31 -17.19
C SER A 333 4.39 -8.09 -17.06
N HIS A 334 3.83 -6.90 -17.13
CA HIS A 334 4.57 -5.65 -17.09
C HIS A 334 4.08 -4.78 -15.93
N ALA A 335 5.01 -4.03 -15.36
CA ALA A 335 4.72 -2.89 -14.50
C ALA A 335 4.31 -1.69 -15.37
N PHE A 336 3.20 -1.05 -15.02
CA PHE A 336 2.65 0.10 -15.73
C PHE A 336 2.43 1.28 -14.78
N LEU A 337 2.49 2.47 -15.35
CA LEU A 337 2.18 3.74 -14.69
C LEU A 337 1.07 4.46 -15.46
N LEU A 338 -0.04 4.77 -14.78
CA LEU A 338 -1.04 5.70 -15.32
C LEU A 338 -0.63 7.12 -14.97
N VAL A 339 -0.41 7.93 -16.00
CA VAL A 339 -0.03 9.34 -15.91
C VAL A 339 -1.27 10.21 -16.11
N PRO A 340 -1.73 10.95 -15.09
CA PRO A 340 -2.89 11.83 -15.23
C PRO A 340 -2.61 12.94 -16.24
N GLN A 341 -3.64 13.34 -17.00
CA GLN A 341 -3.58 14.36 -18.06
C GLN A 341 -4.19 15.70 -17.66
#